data_AF-A0A8T4CKW8-F1
#
_entry.id   AF-A0A8T4CKW8-F1
#
_cell.length_a   1.000
_cell.length_b   1.000
_cell.length_c   1.000
_cell.angle_alpha   90.00
_cell.angle_beta   90.00
_cell.angle_gamma   90.00
#
_symmetry.space_group_name_H-M   'P 1'
#
loop_
_entity.id
_entity.type
_entity.pdbx_description
1 polymer ?
#
loop_
_entity_poly.entity_id
_entity_poly.type
_entity_poly.pdbx_seq_one_letter_code
_entity_poly.pdbx_strand_id
1 'polypeptide(L)' 'GPFHYRRPDRMLRKTVRGMLPFKQPKGKMAYKKLKVFIGVPEDLKGQQIITLKEAQAAKLKGPYFTLAELAKEIGWNQGE' A
#
# COMPACT_ATOMS: atom_id res chain seq x y z
N GLY A 1 -1.67 -10.82 -19.83
CA GLY A 1 -0.58 -9.87 -19.56
C GLY A 1 -0.49 -9.54 -18.08
N PRO A 2 0.54 -8.81 -17.63
CA PRO A 2 0.63 -8.33 -16.25
C PRO A 2 -0.55 -7.39 -15.92
N PHE A 3 -1.14 -7.53 -14.73
CA PHE A 3 -2.24 -6.66 -14.30
C PHE A 3 -1.69 -5.35 -13.72
N HIS A 4 -2.16 -4.23 -14.28
CA HIS A 4 -1.80 -2.87 -13.86
C HIS A 4 -2.90 -2.31 -12.96
N TYR A 5 -2.67 -2.32 -11.64
CA TYR A 5 -3.60 -1.74 -10.68
C TYR A 5 -3.49 -0.22 -10.69
N ARG A 6 -4.62 0.48 -10.72
CA ARG A 6 -4.69 1.95 -10.61
C ARG A 6 -4.94 2.44 -9.17
N ARG A 7 -5.56 1.61 -8.32
CA ARG A 7 -5.83 1.95 -6.91
C ARG A 7 -4.53 1.91 -6.08
N PRO A 8 -4.26 2.92 -5.23
CA PRO A 8 -3.01 3.00 -4.46
C PRO A 8 -2.87 1.86 -3.44
N ASP A 9 -3.97 1.46 -2.79
CA ASP A 9 -4.03 0.27 -1.93
C ASP A 9 -3.47 -0.99 -2.61
N ARG A 10 -3.93 -1.22 -3.84
CA ARG A 10 -3.58 -2.41 -4.61
C ARG A 10 -2.16 -2.33 -5.16
N MET A 11 -1.67 -1.13 -5.45
CA MET A 11 -0.26 -0.91 -5.79
C MET A 11 0.63 -1.33 -4.61
N LEU A 12 0.38 -0.80 -3.41
CA LEU A 12 1.16 -1.14 -2.22
C LEU A 12 1.10 -2.65 -1.94
N ARG A 13 -0.10 -3.23 -2.01
CA ARG A 13 -0.31 -4.67 -1.81
C ARG A 13 0.43 -5.50 -2.85
N LYS A 14 0.50 -5.06 -4.12
CA LYS A 14 1.29 -5.73 -5.17
C LYS A 14 2.80 -5.62 -4.90
N THR A 15 3.29 -4.49 -4.40
CA THR A 15 4.69 -4.32 -4.00
C THR A 15 5.07 -5.28 -2.88
N VAL A 16 4.27 -5.35 -1.80
CA VAL A 16 4.49 -6.30 -0.70
C VAL A 16 4.46 -7.75 -1.19
N ARG A 17 3.56 -8.09 -2.11
CA ARG A 17 3.53 -9.43 -2.74
C ARG A 17 4.84 -9.78 -3.45
N GLY A 18 5.50 -8.80 -4.07
CA GLY A 18 6.78 -8.97 -4.75
C GLY A 18 7.96 -9.19 -3.79
N MET A 19 7.86 -8.68 -2.57
CA MET A 19 8.87 -8.86 -1.50
C MET A 19 8.74 -10.21 -0.77
N LEU A 20 7.67 -10.97 -1.02
CA LEU A 20 7.39 -12.25 -0.36
C LEU A 20 7.62 -13.42 -1.32
N PRO A 21 7.96 -14.62 -0.81
CA PRO A 21 7.99 -15.85 -1.61
C PRO A 21 6.57 -16.33 -1.93
N PHE A 22 5.82 -15.57 -2.73
CA PHE A 22 4.38 -15.76 -2.98
C PHE A 22 4.03 -17.09 -3.65
N LYS A 23 4.99 -17.73 -4.35
CA LYS A 23 4.78 -19.07 -4.93
C LYS A 23 4.65 -20.15 -3.85
N GLN A 24 5.29 -19.96 -2.68
CA GLN A 24 5.24 -20.89 -1.56
C GLN A 24 4.00 -20.68 -0.69
N PRO A 25 3.49 -21.73 -0.02
CA PRO A 25 2.33 -21.62 0.87
C PRO A 25 2.56 -20.62 2.01
N LYS A 26 3.78 -20.56 2.57
CA LYS A 26 4.17 -19.60 3.61
C LYS A 26 3.98 -18.15 3.15
N GLY A 27 4.43 -17.82 1.93
CA GLY A 27 4.28 -16.48 1.37
C GLY A 27 2.82 -16.12 1.09
N LYS A 28 2.01 -17.09 0.62
CA LYS A 28 0.56 -16.90 0.46
C LYS A 28 -0.14 -16.61 1.79
N MET A 29 0.23 -17.32 2.86
CA MET A 29 -0.32 -17.07 4.19
C MET A 29 0.07 -15.69 4.73
N ALA A 30 1.33 -15.28 4.58
CA ALA A 30 1.77 -13.93 4.96
C ALA A 30 1.01 -12.84 4.19
N TYR A 31 0.85 -13.02 2.88
CA TYR A 31 0.12 -12.08 2.03
C TYR A 31 -1.37 -11.96 2.40
N LYS A 32 -2.00 -13.04 2.87
CA LYS A 32 -3.40 -13.02 3.36
C LYS A 32 -3.56 -12.22 4.65
N LYS A 33 -2.54 -12.19 5.52
CA LYS A 33 -2.56 -11.43 6.77
C LYS A 33 -2.51 -9.92 6.55
N LEU A 34 -1.89 -9.47 5.46
CA LEU A 34 -1.81 -8.06 5.11
C LEU A 34 -3.17 -7.55 4.59
N LYS A 35 -3.77 -6.62 5.34
CA LYS A 35 -4.90 -5.79 4.89
C LYS A 35 -4.41 -4.36 4.72
N VAL A 36 -4.71 -3.78 3.58
CA VAL A 36 -4.41 -2.38 3.25
C VAL A 36 -5.76 -1.71 3.04
N PHE A 37 -5.83 -0.43 3.41
CA PHE A 37 -7.04 0.38 3.29
C PHE A 37 -6.67 1.77 2.78
N ILE A 38 -7.63 2.46 2.19
CA ILE A 38 -7.51 3.85 1.79
C ILE A 38 -8.27 4.65 2.85
N GLY A 39 -7.57 5.51 3.60
CA GLY A 39 -8.11 6.12 4.81
C GLY A 39 -8.12 5.17 6.01
N VAL A 40 -8.64 5.65 7.15
CA VAL A 40 -8.76 4.86 8.38
C VAL A 40 -10.20 4.32 8.48
N PRO A 41 -10.40 3.00 8.41
CA PRO A 41 -11.73 2.41 8.57
C PRO A 41 -12.26 2.64 10.00
N GLU A 42 -13.59 2.72 10.14
CA GLU A 42 -14.23 3.08 11.41
C GLU A 42 -13.90 2.10 12.53
N ASP A 43 -13.80 0.82 12.20
CA ASP A 43 -13.41 -0.26 13.12
C ASP A 43 -12.02 -0.07 13.75
N LEU A 44 -11.15 0.72 13.10
CA LEU A 44 -9.76 0.96 13.52
C LEU A 44 -9.53 2.39 14.03
N LYS A 45 -10.54 3.27 14.03
CA LYS A 45 -10.41 4.68 14.46
C LYS A 45 -9.94 4.81 15.93
N GLY A 46 -10.24 3.83 16.79
CA GLY A 46 -9.86 3.83 18.20
C GLY A 46 -8.58 3.05 18.55
N GLN A 47 -7.90 2.46 17.55
CA GLN A 47 -6.70 1.66 17.80
C GLN A 47 -5.43 2.51 17.75
N GLN A 48 -4.39 2.06 18.46
CA GLN A 48 -3.09 2.72 18.44
C GLN A 48 -2.44 2.57 17.06
N ILE A 49 -2.21 3.69 16.39
CA ILE A 49 -1.52 3.73 15.10
C ILE A 49 -0.02 3.73 15.36
N ILE A 50 0.66 2.66 14.95
CA ILE A 50 2.11 2.55 15.04
C ILE A 50 2.72 3.09 13.75
N THR A 51 3.45 4.21 13.87
CA THR A 51 4.22 4.78 12.76
C THR A 51 5.64 4.27 12.78
N LEU A 52 6.09 3.64 11.70
CA LEU A 52 7.46 3.16 11.55
C LEU A 52 8.40 4.33 11.26
N LYS A 53 9.13 4.80 12.29
CA LYS A 53 10.13 5.89 12.16
C LYS A 53 11.20 5.60 11.10
N GLU A 54 11.47 4.33 10.85
CA GLU A 54 12.48 3.92 9.88
C GLU A 54 12.12 4.20 8.42
N ALA A 55 10.83 4.11 8.10
CA ALA A 55 10.29 4.23 6.75
C ALA A 55 9.65 5.60 6.47
N GLN A 56 9.98 6.62 7.27
CA GLN A 56 9.46 7.97 7.08
C GLN A 56 10.08 8.67 5.88
N ALA A 57 9.24 9.32 5.08
CA ALA A 57 9.66 10.12 3.93
C ALA A 57 10.61 11.27 4.31
N ALA A 58 10.61 11.72 5.57
CA ALA A 58 11.54 12.74 6.08
C ALA A 58 13.03 12.35 5.97
N LYS A 59 13.32 11.05 5.82
CA LYS A 59 14.70 10.57 5.58
C LYS A 59 15.16 10.76 4.12
N LEU A 60 14.24 11.02 3.21
CA LEU A 60 14.56 11.18 1.78
C LEU A 60 15.12 12.59 1.55
N LYS A 61 16.27 12.68 0.88
CA LYS A 61 16.92 13.95 0.55
C LYS A 61 16.47 14.55 -0.79
N GLY A 62 15.64 13.83 -1.56
CA GLY A 62 15.24 14.19 -2.93
C GLY A 62 13.73 14.46 -3.07
N PRO A 63 13.28 14.82 -4.28
CA PRO A 63 11.86 14.98 -4.57
C PRO A 63 11.14 13.66 -4.32
N TYR A 64 9.99 13.74 -3.65
CA TYR A 64 9.11 12.62 -3.38
C TYR A 64 7.69 13.02 -3.78
N PHE A 65 6.86 12.02 -4.07
CA PHE A 65 5.46 12.19 -4.40
C PHE A 65 4.63 11.18 -3.61
N THR A 66 3.34 11.43 -3.48
CA THR A 66 2.45 10.53 -2.77
C THR A 66 1.87 9.47 -3.69
N LEU A 67 1.59 8.26 -3.16
CA LEU A 67 0.90 7.22 -3.94
C LEU A 67 -0.48 7.68 -4.45
N ALA A 68 -1.10 8.64 -3.78
CA ALA A 68 -2.36 9.24 -4.19
C ALA A 68 -2.20 10.10 -5.47
N GLU A 69 -1.16 10.93 -5.53
CA GLU A 69 -0.83 11.73 -6.73
C GLU A 69 -0.56 10.82 -7.93
N LEU A 70 0.29 9.81 -7.76
CA LEU A 70 0.58 8.84 -8.82
C LEU A 70 -0.68 8.11 -9.29
N ALA A 71 -1.53 7.70 -8.36
CA ALA A 71 -2.77 7.00 -8.71
C ALA A 71 -3.71 7.90 -9.53
N LYS A 72 -3.83 9.20 -9.17
CA LYS A 72 -4.63 10.18 -9.93
C LYS A 72 -4.12 10.33 -11.36
N GLU A 73 -2.81 10.47 -11.56
CA GLU A 73 -2.20 10.60 -12.90
C GLU A 73 -2.42 9.34 -13.77
N ILE A 74 -2.44 8.15 -13.17
CA ILE A 74 -2.67 6.88 -13.87
C ILE A 74 -4.18 6.64 -14.14
N GLY A 75 -5.06 7.60 -13.78
CA GLY A 75 -6.49 7.54 -14.03
C GLY A 75 -7.26 6.78 -12.95
N TRP A 76 -6.82 6.86 -11.70
CA TRP A 76 -7.65 6.48 -10.56
C TRP A 76 -8.53 7.67 -10.16
N ASN A 77 -9.81 7.58 -10.50
CA ASN A 77 -10.81 8.50 -9.98
C ASN A 77 -11.22 8.01 -8.59
N GLN A 78 -10.83 8.74 -7.54
CA GLN A 78 -11.62 8.75 -6.31
C GLN A 78 -12.95 9.38 -6.71
N GLY A 79 -13.95 8.56 -7.03
CA GLY A 79 -15.32 9.05 -7.02
C GLY A 79 -15.56 9.72 -5.67
N GLU A 80 -16.26 10.86 -5.71
CA GLU A 80 -16.74 11.60 -4.53
C GLU A 80 -17.20 10.69 -3.39
#